data_AF-A0A427AP11-F1
#
_entry.id   AF-A0A427AP11-F1
#
_cell.length_a   1.000
_cell.length_b   1.000
_cell.length_c   1.000
_cell.angle_alpha   90.00
_cell.angle_beta   90.00
_cell.angle_gamma   90.00
#
_symmetry.space_group_name_H-M   'P 1'
#
loop_
_entity.id
_entity.type
_entity.pdbx_description
1 polymer ?
#
loop_
_entity_poly.entity_id
_entity_poly.type
_entity_poly.pdbx_seq_one_letter_code
_entity_poly.pdbx_strand_id
1 'polypeptide(L)'
;MLHFLEATLSAMNLPLPEDGTFAVADLGCSCGTNTLFLMGIIVEHVSKMYAALGRDSPEFQVFFSDLPCNDFNVLFQLLPPQLGSSSLEQCLAAAEEQRSYYAAGMPGSFYGRLFPSTSINVFNSTFSLHWLSQVSSAYHASDLLSNTFEDEELPLFGDALEQVPERVTDKRSPAYNRGRVFVHGASADTAAAFERACGGVERGS
;
A
#
# COMPACT_ATOMS: atom_id res chain seq x y z
N MET A 1 -9.52 -1.06 16.02
CA MET A 1 -8.92 -0.49 14.79
C MET A 1 -9.61 0.81 14.42
N LEU A 2 -10.92 0.81 14.09
CA LEU A 2 -11.63 2.04 13.67
C LEU A 2 -11.52 3.21 14.67
N HIS A 3 -11.66 2.94 15.98
CA HIS A 3 -11.49 4.00 16.99
C HIS A 3 -10.09 4.66 16.98
N PHE A 4 -9.03 3.90 16.69
CA PHE A 4 -7.67 4.46 16.61
C PHE A 4 -7.50 5.29 15.33
N LEU A 5 -8.11 4.84 14.23
CA LEU A 5 -8.17 5.61 12.99
C LEU A 5 -8.87 6.95 13.22
N GLU A 6 -10.11 6.93 13.72
CA GLU A 6 -10.89 8.14 14.00
C GLU A 6 -10.18 9.09 14.98
N ALA A 7 -9.55 8.56 16.02
CA ALA A 7 -8.75 9.36 16.96
C ALA A 7 -7.54 10.02 16.27
N THR A 8 -6.86 9.29 15.38
CA THR A 8 -5.74 9.82 14.59
C THR A 8 -6.23 10.91 13.63
N LEU A 9 -7.34 10.67 12.93
CA LEU A 9 -7.95 11.64 12.04
C LEU A 9 -8.35 12.92 12.80
N SER A 10 -8.99 12.77 13.95
CA SER A 10 -9.47 13.89 14.77
C SER A 10 -8.34 14.73 15.37
N ALA A 11 -7.14 14.15 15.53
CA ALA A 11 -5.96 14.86 16.01
C ALA A 11 -5.23 15.64 14.89
N MET A 12 -5.60 15.45 13.62
CA MET A 12 -4.99 16.17 12.52
C MET A 12 -5.47 17.62 12.43
N ASN A 13 -4.53 18.52 12.13
CA ASN A 13 -4.88 19.87 11.69
C ASN A 13 -5.29 19.81 10.23
N LEU A 14 -6.59 20.00 9.95
CA LEU A 14 -7.08 20.00 8.58
C LEU A 14 -6.53 21.22 7.81
N PRO A 15 -5.83 20.99 6.68
CA PRO A 15 -5.41 22.08 5.81
C PRO A 15 -6.61 22.82 5.24
N LEU A 16 -6.36 24.02 4.72
CA LEU A 16 -7.23 24.64 3.74
C LEU A 16 -6.58 24.35 2.39
N PRO A 17 -7.07 23.38 1.60
CA PRO A 17 -6.38 22.99 0.39
C PRO A 17 -6.41 24.14 -0.63
N GLU A 18 -5.23 24.58 -1.06
CA GLU A 18 -5.08 25.72 -2.00
C GLU A 18 -5.70 25.40 -3.36
N ASP A 19 -5.66 24.13 -3.77
CA ASP A 19 -6.22 23.58 -5.00
C ASP A 19 -7.61 22.95 -4.78
N GLY A 20 -8.17 23.05 -3.57
CA GLY A 20 -9.46 22.46 -3.20
C GLY A 20 -9.45 20.94 -3.03
N THR A 21 -8.30 20.26 -3.17
CA THR A 21 -8.21 18.80 -3.13
C THR A 21 -7.67 18.29 -1.79
N PHE A 22 -8.26 17.21 -1.28
CA PHE A 22 -7.75 16.46 -0.14
C PHE A 22 -7.35 15.06 -0.56
N ALA A 23 -6.04 14.81 -0.58
CA ALA A 23 -5.45 13.57 -1.05
C ALA A 23 -5.21 12.56 0.08
N VAL A 24 -5.69 11.34 -0.13
CA VAL A 24 -5.52 10.19 0.76
C VAL A 24 -4.84 9.06 -0.02
N ALA A 25 -3.91 8.35 0.59
CA ALA A 25 -3.27 7.19 -0.02
C ALA A 25 -3.37 5.96 0.89
N ASP A 26 -3.84 4.84 0.36
CA ASP A 26 -3.79 3.53 0.99
C ASP A 26 -2.59 2.73 0.47
N LEU A 27 -1.65 2.42 1.36
CA LEU A 27 -0.38 1.74 1.05
C LEU A 27 -0.50 0.25 1.32
N GLY A 28 -0.46 -0.55 0.25
CA GLY A 28 -0.73 -1.98 0.23
C GLY A 28 -2.24 -2.24 0.26
N CYS A 29 -2.95 -1.75 -0.76
CA CYS A 29 -4.41 -1.79 -0.83
C CYS A 29 -4.99 -3.16 -1.22
N SER A 30 -4.18 -4.05 -1.81
CA SER A 30 -4.62 -5.27 -2.48
C SER A 30 -5.73 -4.98 -3.51
N CYS A 31 -6.68 -5.89 -3.69
CA CYS A 31 -7.77 -5.76 -4.65
C CYS A 31 -9.18 -5.97 -4.06
N GLY A 32 -9.29 -6.11 -2.73
CA GLY A 32 -10.55 -6.43 -2.05
C GLY A 32 -11.36 -5.23 -1.57
N THR A 33 -12.57 -5.49 -1.06
CA THR A 33 -13.47 -4.44 -0.53
C THR A 33 -12.99 -3.78 0.77
N ASN A 34 -12.02 -4.39 1.47
CA ASN A 34 -11.46 -3.83 2.71
C ASN A 34 -10.87 -2.42 2.50
N THR A 35 -10.10 -2.22 1.42
CA THR A 35 -9.51 -0.90 1.13
C THR A 35 -10.61 0.13 0.81
N LEU A 36 -11.61 -0.26 0.03
CA LEU A 36 -12.72 0.62 -0.36
C LEU A 36 -13.54 1.06 0.85
N PHE A 37 -13.83 0.13 1.76
CA PHE A 37 -14.53 0.39 3.01
C PHE A 37 -13.74 1.35 3.90
N LEU A 38 -12.44 1.10 4.07
CA LEU A 38 -11.59 1.92 4.93
C LEU A 38 -11.43 3.34 4.36
N MET A 39 -11.24 3.48 3.06
CA MET A 39 -11.16 4.78 2.41
C MET A 39 -12.48 5.55 2.50
N GLY A 40 -13.62 4.86 2.40
CA GLY A 40 -14.94 5.44 2.66
C GLY A 40 -15.04 6.05 4.07
N ILE A 41 -14.59 5.32 5.10
CA ILE A 41 -14.58 5.81 6.48
C ILE A 41 -13.68 7.04 6.63
N ILE A 42 -12.48 7.02 6.05
CA ILE A 42 -11.55 8.16 6.14
C ILE A 42 -12.16 9.40 5.48
N VAL A 43 -12.68 9.26 4.26
CA VAL A 43 -13.30 10.37 3.52
C VAL A 43 -14.51 10.92 4.26
N GLU A 44 -15.39 10.06 4.76
CA GLU A 44 -16.57 10.47 5.52
C GLU A 44 -16.18 11.21 6.82
N HIS A 45 -15.21 10.69 7.56
CA HIS A 45 -14.76 11.30 8.82
C HIS A 45 -14.11 12.65 8.59
N VAL A 46 -13.23 12.77 7.60
CA VAL A 46 -12.60 14.05 7.24
C VAL A 46 -13.65 15.05 6.75
N SER A 47 -14.64 14.61 5.95
CA SER A 47 -15.77 15.46 5.53
C SER A 47 -16.53 16.04 6.72
N LYS A 48 -16.83 15.21 7.73
CA LYS A 48 -17.48 15.65 8.99
C LYS A 48 -16.62 16.66 9.75
N MET A 49 -15.30 16.49 9.75
CA MET A 49 -14.40 17.43 10.40
C MET A 49 -14.39 18.81 9.68
N TYR A 50 -14.39 18.87 8.35
CA TYR A 50 -14.55 20.12 7.61
C TYR A 50 -15.89 20.80 7.93
N ALA A 51 -16.98 20.03 7.93
CA ALA A 51 -18.31 20.54 8.28
C ALA A 51 -18.37 21.10 9.71
N ALA A 52 -17.73 20.44 10.68
CA ALA A 52 -17.65 20.90 12.06
C ALA A 52 -16.86 22.23 12.20
N LEU A 53 -15.96 22.52 11.27
CA LEU A 53 -15.25 23.80 11.17
C LEU A 53 -16.04 24.86 10.38
N GLY A 54 -17.26 24.55 9.91
CA GLY A 54 -18.07 25.44 9.08
C GLY A 54 -17.47 25.68 7.69
N ARG A 55 -16.67 24.73 7.19
CA ARG A 55 -16.01 24.78 5.88
C ARG A 55 -16.73 23.86 4.89
N ASP A 56 -16.70 24.25 3.63
CA ASP A 56 -17.11 23.35 2.55
C ASP A 56 -16.17 22.13 2.49
N SER A 57 -16.74 20.99 2.10
CA SER A 57 -15.96 19.77 1.94
C SER A 57 -15.03 19.90 0.73
N PRO A 58 -13.74 19.53 0.84
CA PRO A 58 -12.84 19.51 -0.31
C PRO A 58 -13.23 18.38 -1.28
N GLU A 59 -12.68 18.44 -2.50
CA GLU A 59 -12.70 17.31 -3.42
C GLU A 59 -11.73 16.24 -2.93
N PHE A 60 -12.20 15.01 -2.72
CA PHE A 60 -11.34 13.93 -2.24
C PHE A 60 -10.70 13.18 -3.40
N GLN A 61 -9.39 12.98 -3.32
CA GLN A 61 -8.64 12.11 -4.22
C GLN A 61 -8.02 10.97 -3.41
N VAL A 62 -8.39 9.74 -3.75
CA VAL A 62 -7.91 8.52 -3.09
C VAL A 62 -6.99 7.77 -4.03
N PHE A 63 -5.78 7.53 -3.57
CA PHE A 63 -4.78 6.71 -4.23
C PHE A 63 -4.72 5.32 -3.60
N PHE A 64 -4.93 4.30 -4.41
CA PHE A 64 -4.79 2.90 -4.04
C PHE A 64 -3.43 2.41 -4.50
N SER A 65 -2.50 2.21 -3.58
CA SER A 65 -1.13 1.81 -3.90
C SER A 65 -0.86 0.36 -3.51
N ASP A 66 -0.24 -0.38 -4.42
CA ASP A 66 0.27 -1.72 -4.17
C ASP A 66 1.37 -2.03 -5.20
N LEU A 67 2.01 -3.19 -5.08
CA LEU A 67 2.98 -3.69 -6.05
C LEU A 67 2.36 -3.80 -7.45
N PRO A 68 3.17 -3.68 -8.52
CA PRO A 68 2.68 -3.86 -9.89
C PRO A 68 2.00 -5.21 -10.16
N CYS A 69 2.31 -6.23 -9.37
CA CYS A 69 1.72 -7.56 -9.45
C CYS A 69 0.32 -7.66 -8.81
N ASN A 70 -0.17 -6.62 -8.13
CA ASN A 70 -1.52 -6.57 -7.61
C ASN A 70 -2.57 -6.52 -8.74
N ASP A 71 -3.72 -7.13 -8.50
CA ASP A 71 -4.82 -7.12 -9.46
C ASP A 71 -5.67 -5.84 -9.34
N PHE A 72 -5.17 -4.74 -9.91
CA PHE A 72 -5.89 -3.47 -9.97
C PHE A 72 -7.17 -3.55 -10.81
N ASN A 73 -7.29 -4.51 -11.73
CA ASN A 73 -8.51 -4.65 -12.53
C ASN A 73 -9.68 -5.06 -11.65
N VAL A 74 -9.47 -6.04 -10.76
CA VAL A 74 -10.48 -6.43 -9.76
C VAL A 74 -10.82 -5.25 -8.84
N LEU A 75 -9.80 -4.51 -8.37
CA LEU A 75 -10.04 -3.34 -7.52
C LEU A 75 -10.94 -2.31 -8.22
N PHE A 76 -10.65 -1.97 -9.48
CA PHE A 76 -11.40 -0.96 -10.23
C PHE A 76 -12.80 -1.43 -10.60
N GLN A 77 -13.01 -2.74 -10.80
CA GLN A 77 -14.35 -3.31 -11.00
C GLN A 77 -15.21 -3.26 -9.72
N LEU A 78 -14.57 -3.28 -8.54
CA LEU A 78 -15.25 -3.20 -7.25
C LEU A 78 -15.51 -1.76 -6.79
N LEU A 79 -14.94 -0.74 -7.47
CA LEU A 79 -15.16 0.65 -7.08
C LEU A 79 -16.66 0.98 -7.12
N PRO A 80 -17.21 1.56 -6.03
CA PRO A 80 -18.58 1.99 -6.04
C PRO A 80 -18.81 3.09 -7.10
N PRO A 81 -20.03 3.22 -7.63
CA PRO A 81 -20.37 4.32 -8.54
C PRO A 81 -20.08 5.69 -7.89
N GLN A 82 -19.56 6.63 -8.67
CA GLN A 82 -19.32 8.00 -8.21
C GLN A 82 -20.65 8.72 -7.92
N LEU A 83 -20.80 9.32 -6.75
CA LEU A 83 -21.93 10.18 -6.40
C LEU A 83 -22.13 11.29 -7.44
N GLY A 84 -23.34 11.42 -7.99
CA GLY A 84 -23.69 12.47 -8.97
C GLY A 84 -23.41 12.13 -10.45
N SER A 85 -23.13 10.86 -10.77
CA SER A 85 -23.00 10.38 -12.15
C SER A 85 -24.37 9.98 -12.74
N SER A 86 -24.67 10.41 -13.96
CA SER A 86 -26.01 10.21 -14.58
C SER A 86 -26.29 8.79 -15.09
N SER A 87 -25.72 7.73 -14.50
CA SER A 87 -25.89 6.34 -14.98
C SER A 87 -27.12 5.65 -14.38
N LEU A 88 -27.71 4.71 -15.14
CA LEU A 88 -28.91 3.97 -14.73
C LEU A 88 -28.69 3.10 -13.47
N GLU A 89 -27.48 2.57 -13.28
CA GLU A 89 -27.08 1.85 -12.06
C GLU A 89 -27.19 2.72 -10.80
N GLN A 90 -27.02 4.03 -10.95
CA GLN A 90 -27.07 4.97 -9.83
C GLN A 90 -28.48 5.19 -9.28
N CYS A 91 -29.50 5.09 -10.13
CA CYS A 91 -30.91 5.15 -9.71
C CYS A 91 -31.32 3.93 -8.86
N LEU A 92 -30.54 2.85 -8.91
CA LEU A 92 -30.82 1.60 -8.21
C LEU A 92 -29.93 1.39 -6.98
N ALA A 93 -28.73 1.99 -6.94
CA ALA A 93 -27.82 1.91 -5.81
C ALA A 93 -28.32 2.75 -4.62
N ALA A 94 -28.22 2.20 -3.41
CA ALA A 94 -28.49 2.99 -2.20
C ALA A 94 -27.46 4.13 -2.08
N ALA A 95 -27.82 5.25 -1.45
CA ALA A 95 -26.88 6.37 -1.23
C ALA A 95 -25.61 5.94 -0.49
N GLU A 96 -25.71 4.90 0.35
CA GLU A 96 -24.61 4.28 1.11
C GLU A 96 -23.66 3.44 0.23
N GLU A 97 -24.07 3.13 -1.00
CA GLU A 97 -23.28 2.36 -1.97
C GLU A 97 -22.58 3.25 -3.01
N GLN A 98 -22.55 4.57 -2.79
CA GLN A 98 -21.92 5.53 -3.70
C GLN A 98 -20.64 6.10 -3.09
N ARG A 99 -19.61 6.29 -3.92
CA ARG A 99 -18.37 6.94 -3.48
C ARG A 99 -18.40 8.45 -3.73
N SER A 100 -17.90 9.22 -2.77
CA SER A 100 -17.77 10.68 -2.83
C SER A 100 -16.33 11.16 -3.08
N TYR A 101 -15.48 10.29 -3.64
CA TYR A 101 -14.06 10.57 -3.89
C TYR A 101 -13.64 10.09 -5.28
N TYR A 102 -12.67 10.76 -5.89
CA TYR A 102 -11.96 10.30 -7.08
C TYR A 102 -10.96 9.21 -6.72
N ALA A 103 -10.79 8.21 -7.58
CA ALA A 103 -9.93 7.06 -7.34
C ALA A 103 -8.81 6.98 -8.39
N ALA A 104 -7.60 6.63 -7.96
CA ALA A 104 -6.46 6.34 -8.84
C ALA A 104 -5.65 5.16 -8.29
N GLY A 105 -5.15 4.29 -9.16
CA GLY A 105 -4.19 3.24 -8.78
C GLY A 105 -2.74 3.74 -8.89
N MET A 106 -1.89 3.32 -7.95
CA MET A 106 -0.48 3.68 -7.88
C MET A 106 0.40 2.42 -7.78
N PRO A 107 0.75 1.81 -8.93
CA PRO A 107 1.57 0.61 -8.97
C PRO A 107 3.02 0.94 -8.60
N GLY A 108 3.54 0.31 -7.54
CA GLY A 108 4.91 0.45 -7.10
C GLY A 108 5.11 0.04 -5.64
N SER A 109 6.35 -0.23 -5.27
CA SER A 109 6.71 -0.49 -3.86
C SER A 109 6.62 0.79 -3.05
N PHE A 110 5.83 0.78 -1.97
CA PHE A 110 5.75 1.90 -1.01
C PHE A 110 6.99 2.05 -0.13
N TYR A 111 7.98 1.16 -0.27
CA TYR A 111 9.32 1.34 0.27
C TYR A 111 10.19 2.29 -0.57
N GLY A 112 9.74 2.63 -1.78
CA GLY A 112 10.29 3.69 -2.61
C GLY A 112 9.40 4.95 -2.62
N ARG A 113 9.82 5.96 -3.40
CA ARG A 113 9.01 7.15 -3.63
C ARG A 113 7.89 6.84 -4.62
N LEU A 114 6.64 7.02 -4.19
CA LEU A 114 5.45 6.88 -5.03
C LEU A 114 4.82 8.22 -5.42
N PHE A 115 4.96 9.23 -4.56
CA PHE A 115 4.27 10.51 -4.70
C PHE A 115 5.27 11.68 -4.76
N PRO A 116 4.91 12.79 -5.43
CA PRO A 116 5.60 14.06 -5.27
C PRO A 116 5.66 14.49 -3.81
N SER A 117 6.62 15.36 -3.49
CA SER A 117 6.69 15.94 -2.15
C SER A 117 5.42 16.74 -1.85
N THR A 118 4.93 16.66 -0.61
CA THR A 118 3.78 17.43 -0.07
C THR A 118 2.46 17.25 -0.84
N SER A 119 2.27 16.16 -1.57
CA SER A 119 1.04 15.94 -2.36
C SER A 119 -0.03 15.08 -1.67
N ILE A 120 0.27 14.45 -0.53
CA ILE A 120 -0.67 13.58 0.19
C ILE A 120 -0.93 14.16 1.58
N ASN A 121 -2.20 14.25 1.97
CA ASN A 121 -2.59 14.74 3.30
C ASN A 121 -2.65 13.61 4.32
N VAL A 122 -3.11 12.43 3.91
CA VAL A 122 -3.27 11.27 4.80
C VAL A 122 -2.73 10.02 4.14
N PHE A 123 -1.85 9.31 4.84
CA PHE A 123 -1.46 7.94 4.50
C PHE A 123 -2.16 6.96 5.44
N ASN A 124 -2.68 5.89 4.87
CA ASN A 124 -3.13 4.71 5.58
C ASN A 124 -2.29 3.50 5.14
N SER A 125 -2.00 2.59 6.06
CA SER A 125 -1.49 1.27 5.72
C SER A 125 -1.99 0.26 6.74
N THR A 126 -2.72 -0.74 6.28
CA THR A 126 -3.37 -1.74 7.14
C THR A 126 -2.90 -3.13 6.75
N PHE A 127 -2.16 -3.79 7.64
CA PHE A 127 -1.58 -5.12 7.40
C PHE A 127 -0.64 -5.23 6.19
N SER A 128 0.09 -4.17 5.84
CA SER A 128 1.01 -4.20 4.67
C SER A 128 2.49 -3.99 5.06
N LEU A 129 2.77 -3.22 6.11
CA LEU A 129 4.14 -2.92 6.58
C LEU A 129 4.92 -4.13 7.13
N HIS A 130 4.26 -5.27 7.35
CA HIS A 130 4.93 -6.47 7.83
C HIS A 130 5.62 -7.26 6.70
N TRP A 131 5.31 -6.95 5.44
CA TRP A 131 5.96 -7.51 4.26
C TRP A 131 7.29 -6.80 4.03
N LEU A 132 8.39 -7.54 4.00
CA LEU A 132 9.72 -6.96 3.83
C LEU A 132 9.94 -6.44 2.41
N SER A 133 10.77 -5.40 2.27
CA SER A 133 11.09 -4.76 0.97
C SER A 133 12.17 -5.46 0.14
N GLN A 134 12.95 -6.35 0.78
CA GLN A 134 14.36 -6.70 0.50
C GLN A 134 15.33 -5.56 0.19
N VAL A 135 16.48 -5.59 0.88
CA VAL A 135 17.77 -5.13 0.34
C VAL A 135 18.95 -5.91 0.93
N SER A 136 19.63 -6.73 0.12
CA SER A 136 21.08 -6.59 -0.12
C SER A 136 21.40 -6.97 -1.57
N SER A 137 21.45 -5.97 -2.44
CA SER A 137 21.97 -6.12 -3.80
C SER A 137 23.50 -6.29 -3.75
N ALA A 138 23.97 -7.51 -3.52
CA ALA A 138 25.32 -7.89 -3.93
C ALA A 138 25.38 -8.34 -5.40
N TYR A 139 24.24 -8.44 -6.09
CA TYR A 139 24.18 -8.77 -7.51
C TYR A 139 23.21 -7.84 -8.22
N HIS A 140 23.74 -7.02 -9.13
CA HIS A 140 22.94 -6.27 -10.06
C HIS A 140 22.17 -7.26 -10.96
N ALA A 141 20.91 -6.96 -11.25
CA ALA A 141 20.06 -7.71 -12.17
C ALA A 141 20.66 -7.89 -13.59
N SER A 142 21.73 -7.15 -13.93
CA SER A 142 22.51 -7.35 -15.15
C SER A 142 23.31 -8.66 -15.19
N ASP A 143 23.70 -9.22 -14.04
CA ASP A 143 24.56 -10.41 -13.98
C ASP A 143 23.77 -11.74 -14.03
N LEU A 144 22.45 -11.68 -13.83
CA LEU A 144 21.54 -12.83 -13.98
C LEU A 144 20.99 -12.96 -15.41
N LEU A 145 21.03 -11.90 -16.21
CA LEU A 145 20.54 -11.89 -17.60
C LEU A 145 21.54 -12.45 -18.62
N SER A 146 22.77 -12.78 -18.22
CA SER A 146 23.75 -13.36 -19.15
C SER A 146 23.69 -14.88 -19.24
N ASN A 147 22.87 -15.58 -18.42
CA ASN A 147 22.88 -17.04 -18.31
C ASN A 147 21.50 -17.64 -18.03
N THR A 148 20.46 -17.30 -18.79
CA THR A 148 19.29 -18.19 -18.93
C THR A 148 18.75 -18.13 -20.35
N PHE A 149 18.47 -19.32 -20.86
CA PHE A 149 18.04 -19.65 -22.20
C PHE A 149 16.88 -18.79 -22.69
N GLU A 150 16.87 -18.54 -24.00
CA GLU A 150 15.68 -18.11 -24.73
C GLU A 150 14.55 -19.13 -24.51
N ASP A 151 13.34 -18.60 -24.43
CA ASP A 151 12.04 -19.27 -24.35
C ASP A 151 11.46 -19.59 -22.95
N GLU A 152 10.20 -19.14 -22.82
CA GLU A 152 9.21 -19.28 -21.75
C GLU A 152 9.17 -18.22 -20.63
N GLU A 153 7.98 -17.64 -20.50
CA GLU A 153 7.51 -16.59 -19.59
C GLU A 153 8.20 -16.58 -18.22
N LEU A 154 8.93 -15.50 -17.93
CA LEU A 154 9.40 -15.21 -16.56
C LEU A 154 8.16 -15.10 -15.65
N PRO A 155 7.94 -16.05 -14.73
CA PRO A 155 6.69 -16.06 -13.99
C PRO A 155 6.76 -14.98 -12.93
N LEU A 156 5.60 -14.38 -12.65
CA LEU A 156 5.21 -13.49 -11.54
C LEU A 156 5.82 -13.79 -10.13
N PHE A 157 6.56 -14.88 -9.97
CA PHE A 157 7.20 -15.33 -8.74
C PHE A 157 8.54 -14.64 -8.42
N GLY A 158 9.15 -13.91 -9.37
CA GLY A 158 10.39 -13.16 -9.13
C GLY A 158 10.27 -12.19 -7.95
N ASP A 159 9.19 -11.43 -7.92
CA ASP A 159 8.94 -10.38 -6.92
C ASP A 159 8.62 -10.96 -5.53
N ALA A 160 8.11 -12.19 -5.45
CA ALA A 160 7.77 -12.83 -4.16
C ALA A 160 9.00 -13.38 -3.43
N LEU A 161 10.02 -13.82 -4.18
CA LEU A 161 11.32 -14.18 -3.63
C LEU A 161 12.15 -12.94 -3.29
N GLU A 162 11.68 -11.75 -3.65
CA GLU A 162 12.27 -10.44 -3.37
C GLU A 162 11.89 -9.90 -1.98
N GLN A 163 11.48 -10.76 -1.02
CA GLN A 163 11.16 -10.34 0.37
C GLN A 163 11.91 -11.10 1.49
N VAL A 164 12.74 -12.10 1.16
CA VAL A 164 13.56 -12.87 2.13
C VAL A 164 15.00 -12.36 2.24
N PRO A 165 15.58 -12.11 3.43
CA PRO A 165 16.97 -11.65 3.52
C PRO A 165 17.97 -12.65 2.92
N GLU A 166 18.96 -12.19 2.14
CA GLU A 166 19.95 -13.06 1.45
C GLU A 166 20.67 -14.03 2.39
N ARG A 167 21.02 -13.56 3.60
CA ARG A 167 21.69 -14.38 4.62
C ARG A 167 20.85 -15.57 5.10
N VAL A 168 19.54 -15.54 4.90
CA VAL A 168 18.59 -16.59 5.29
C VAL A 168 18.51 -17.68 4.21
N THR A 169 18.85 -17.33 2.96
CA THR A 169 18.85 -18.26 1.81
C THR A 169 20.24 -18.84 1.51
N ASP A 170 21.32 -18.16 1.89
CA ASP A 170 22.70 -18.66 1.75
C ASP A 170 22.98 -19.84 2.70
N LYS A 171 23.16 -21.05 2.15
CA LYS A 171 23.50 -22.28 2.89
C LYS A 171 24.79 -22.20 3.72
N ARG A 172 25.68 -21.25 3.41
CA ARG A 172 26.95 -21.03 4.12
C ARG A 172 26.81 -20.05 5.28
N SER A 173 25.71 -19.30 5.32
CA SER A 173 25.44 -18.31 6.35
C SER A 173 25.00 -18.98 7.66
N PRO A 174 25.44 -18.48 8.83
CA PRO A 174 24.90 -18.92 10.12
C PRO A 174 23.41 -18.61 10.28
N ALA A 175 22.88 -17.68 9.47
CA ALA A 175 21.45 -17.33 9.44
C ALA A 175 20.63 -18.20 8.47
N TYR A 176 21.23 -19.20 7.79
CA TYR A 176 20.52 -20.09 6.88
C TYR A 176 19.34 -20.78 7.57
N ASN A 177 18.12 -20.57 7.06
CA ASN A 177 16.91 -21.10 7.70
C ASN A 177 16.66 -22.57 7.34
N ARG A 178 17.60 -23.43 7.71
CA ARG A 178 17.62 -24.83 7.28
C ARG A 178 16.35 -25.57 7.68
N GLY A 179 15.63 -26.08 6.67
CA GLY A 179 14.44 -26.92 6.87
C GLY A 179 13.22 -26.17 7.39
N ARG A 180 13.21 -24.83 7.31
CA ARG A 180 12.13 -23.97 7.78
C ARG A 180 11.76 -22.97 6.69
N VAL A 181 10.49 -22.60 6.66
CA VAL A 181 9.93 -21.60 5.73
C VAL A 181 9.57 -20.28 6.40
N PHE A 182 9.67 -20.21 7.73
CA PHE A 182 9.32 -19.04 8.54
C PHE A 182 10.30 -18.85 9.70
N VAL A 183 10.38 -17.63 10.24
CA VAL A 183 11.35 -17.24 11.29
C VAL A 183 10.97 -17.74 12.68
N HIS A 184 9.72 -18.17 12.90
CA HIS A 184 9.29 -18.66 14.21
C HIS A 184 10.08 -19.91 14.65
N GLY A 185 10.71 -19.82 15.82
CA GLY A 185 11.59 -20.86 16.37
C GLY A 185 12.90 -21.07 15.59
N ALA A 186 13.29 -20.11 14.74
CA ALA A 186 14.57 -20.12 14.04
C ALA A 186 15.74 -19.78 14.99
N SER A 187 16.98 -19.86 14.48
CA SER A 187 18.16 -19.47 15.24
C SER A 187 18.17 -17.97 15.54
N ALA A 188 18.94 -17.55 16.54
CA ALA A 188 19.15 -16.13 16.84
C ALA A 188 19.72 -15.37 15.63
N ASP A 189 20.61 -16.01 14.85
CA ASP A 189 21.18 -15.41 13.64
C ASP A 189 20.13 -15.18 12.55
N THR A 190 19.19 -16.13 12.36
CA THR A 190 18.08 -15.97 11.43
C THR A 190 17.12 -14.89 11.89
N ALA A 191 16.75 -14.87 13.18
CA ALA A 191 15.89 -13.83 13.75
C ALA A 191 16.51 -12.42 13.56
N ALA A 192 17.79 -12.26 13.89
CA ALA A 192 18.51 -11.01 13.72
C ALA A 192 18.63 -10.57 12.24
N ALA A 193 18.65 -11.51 11.29
CA ALA A 193 18.65 -11.19 9.86
C ALA A 193 17.30 -10.60 9.41
N PHE A 194 16.17 -11.14 9.89
CA PHE A 194 14.84 -10.59 9.63
C PHE A 194 14.64 -9.23 10.34
N GLU A 195 15.07 -9.08 11.59
CA GLU A 195 15.00 -7.81 12.32
C GLU A 195 15.78 -6.69 11.60
N ARG A 196 16.97 -6.99 11.08
CA ARG A 196 17.75 -6.02 10.29
C ARG A 196 17.05 -5.65 8.99
N ALA A 197 16.36 -6.58 8.34
CA ALA A 197 15.59 -6.28 7.13
C ALA A 197 14.41 -5.35 7.44
N CYS A 198 13.75 -5.50 8.61
CA CYS A 198 12.74 -4.56 9.07
C CYS A 198 13.32 -3.16 9.37
N GLY A 199 14.47 -3.10 10.06
CA GLY A 199 15.09 -1.84 10.50
C GLY A 199 15.94 -1.12 9.44
N GLY A 200 16.21 -1.74 8.30
CA GLY A 200 17.00 -1.15 7.20
C GLY A 200 16.31 0.00 6.45
N VAL A 201 15.00 0.16 6.64
CA VAL A 201 14.17 1.17 5.96
C VAL A 201 14.49 2.61 6.42
N GLU A 202 15.16 2.80 7.55
CA GLU A 202 15.42 4.15 8.14
C GLU A 202 16.70 4.86 7.65
N ARG A 203 17.54 4.25 6.80
CA ARG A 203 18.86 4.81 6.42
C ARG A 203 18.96 5.34 4.98
N GLY A 204 17.84 5.72 4.37
CA GLY A 204 17.80 6.35 3.05
C GLY A 204 17.13 7.72 3.11
N SER A 205 17.82 8.73 3.63
CA SER A 205 17.43 10.14 3.52
C SER A 205 18.64 10.98 3.12
#